data_AF-A0A6V7JUY5-F1
#
_entry.id   AF-A0A6V7JUY5-F1
#
_cell.length_a   1.000
_cell.length_b   1.000
_cell.length_c   1.000
_cell.angle_alpha   90.00
_cell.angle_beta   90.00
_cell.angle_gamma   90.00
#
_symmetry.space_group_name_H-M   'P 1'
#
loop_
_entity.id
_entity.type
_entity.pdbx_description
1 polymer ?
#
loop_
_entity_poly.entity_id
_entity_poly.type
_entity_poly.pdbx_seq_one_letter_code
_entity_poly.pdbx_strand_id
1 'polypeptide(L)' 'GNNCKHPIVILKDVNYRDLSAMLQFMYQGEVHIKQEDIESFLKVAETLQIKGLTRDKNE' A
#
# COMPACT_ATOMS: atom_id res chain seq x y z
N GLY A 1 9.46 10.42 21.13
CA GLY A 1 9.14 9.04 20.74
C GLY A 1 7.70 8.78 21.08
N ASN A 2 6.88 8.35 20.12
CA ASN A 2 5.49 8.02 20.38
C ASN A 2 5.45 6.72 21.21
N ASN A 3 5.20 6.83 22.51
CA ASN A 3 5.24 5.75 23.50
C ASN A 3 3.91 4.97 23.57
N CYS A 4 3.25 4.79 22.41
CA CYS A 4 2.00 4.07 22.31
C CYS A 4 2.29 2.57 22.08
N LYS A 5 1.80 1.70 22.97
CA LYS A 5 1.98 0.24 22.84
C LYS A 5 1.20 -0.36 21.66
N HIS A 6 0.19 0.36 21.15
CA HIS A 6 -0.65 -0.04 20.04
C HIS A 6 -0.90 1.17 19.13
N PRO A 7 0.07 1.55 18.29
CA PRO A 7 -0.15 2.63 17.33
C PRO A 7 -1.31 2.26 16.40
N ILE A 8 -2.28 3.17 16.28
CA ILE A 8 -3.42 3.03 15.38
C ILE A 8 -3.16 3.92 14.17
N VAL A 9 -3.25 3.33 12.98
CA VAL A 9 -3.14 4.05 11.70
C VAL A 9 -4.50 4.02 11.03
N ILE A 10 -5.02 5.20 10.68
CA ILE A 10 -6.30 5.34 9.96
C ILE A 10 -5.97 5.67 8.51
N LEU A 11 -6.31 4.75 7.61
CA LEU A 11 -6.11 4.91 6.18
C LEU A 11 -7.46 5.21 5.54
N LYS A 12 -7.69 6.49 5.22
CA LYS A 12 -8.90 6.93 4.54
C LYS A 12 -8.84 6.50 3.07
N ASP A 13 -9.99 6.08 2.53
CA ASP A 13 -10.16 5.77 1.11
C ASP A 13 -9.27 4.60 0.60
N VAL A 14 -8.80 3.74 1.53
CA VAL A 14 -8.11 2.49 1.23
C VAL A 14 -9.04 1.33 1.55
N ASN A 15 -9.36 0.51 0.55
CA ASN A 15 -10.15 -0.69 0.79
C ASN A 15 -9.27 -1.83 1.34
N TYR A 16 -9.91 -2.77 2.03
CA TYR A 16 -9.22 -3.91 2.64
C TYR A 16 -8.44 -4.77 1.64
N ARG A 17 -8.99 -4.98 0.44
CA ARG A 17 -8.37 -5.84 -0.58
C ARG A 17 -7.03 -5.27 -1.04
N ASP A 18 -7.01 -3.99 -1.39
CA ASP A 18 -5.80 -3.30 -1.81
C ASP A 18 -4.78 -3.27 -0.67
N LEU A 19 -5.20 -3.00 0.57
CA LEU A 19 -4.29 -3.00 1.72
C LEU A 19 -3.67 -4.38 1.97
N SER A 20 -4.48 -5.45 1.89
CA SER A 20 -3.99 -6.82 2.05
C SER A 20 -2.99 -7.18 0.94
N ALA A 21 -3.28 -6.79 -0.30
CA ALA A 21 -2.38 -6.99 -1.43
C ALA A 21 -1.08 -6.18 -1.27
N MET A 22 -1.15 -4.95 -0.75
CA MET A 22 0.03 -4.13 -0.45
C MET A 22 0.94 -4.80 0.57
N LEU A 23 0.35 -5.36 1.63
CA LEU A 23 1.12 -6.09 2.64
C LEU A 23 1.78 -7.33 2.04
N GLN A 24 1.07 -8.09 1.20
CA GLN A 24 1.69 -9.22 0.49
C GLN A 24 2.88 -8.77 -0.36
N PHE A 25 2.72 -7.74 -1.19
CA PHE A 25 3.82 -7.18 -1.98
C PHE A 25 5.00 -6.74 -1.10
N MET A 26 4.75 -6.00 -0.02
CA MET A 26 5.81 -5.51 0.87
C MET A 26 6.59 -6.63 1.56
N TYR A 27 5.94 -7.73 1.93
CA TYR A 27 6.58 -8.83 2.66
C TYR A 27 7.10 -9.96 1.77
N GLN A 28 6.58 -10.11 0.54
CA GLN A 28 6.91 -11.21 -0.36
C GLN A 28 7.65 -10.74 -1.62
N GLY A 29 7.62 -9.44 -1.93
CA GLY A 29 8.19 -8.84 -3.14
C GLY A 29 7.29 -8.92 -4.36
N GLU A 30 6.19 -9.69 -4.30
CA GLU A 30 5.21 -9.84 -5.37
C GLU A 30 3.79 -10.02 -4.82
N VAL A 31 2.79 -9.81 -5.67
CA VAL A 31 1.39 -10.05 -5.36
C VAL A 31 0.61 -10.42 -6.63
N HIS A 32 -0.40 -11.26 -6.48
CA HIS A 32 -1.32 -11.61 -7.55
C HIS A 32 -2.68 -10.95 -7.30
N ILE A 33 -3.09 -10.07 -8.20
CA ILE A 33 -4.38 -9.36 -8.15
C ILE A 33 -5.14 -9.55 -9.46
N LYS A 34 -6.45 -9.35 -9.41
CA LYS A 34 -7.27 -9.38 -10.62
C LYS A 34 -6.99 -8.15 -11.47
N GLN A 35 -7.19 -8.28 -12.79
CA GLN A 35 -6.97 -7.18 -13.71
C GLN A 35 -7.84 -5.96 -13.38
N GLU A 36 -9.08 -6.16 -12.94
CA GLU A 36 -9.97 -5.08 -12.52
C GLU A 36 -9.49 -4.31 -11.26
N ASP A 37 -8.63 -4.91 -10.44
CA ASP A 37 -8.17 -4.36 -9.17
C ASP A 37 -6.80 -3.63 -9.31
N ILE A 38 -6.15 -3.69 -10.49
CA ILE A 38 -4.81 -3.11 -10.72
C ILE A 38 -4.81 -1.59 -10.48
N GLU A 39 -5.83 -0.88 -10.98
CA GLU A 39 -5.88 0.58 -10.89
C GLU A 39 -6.04 1.04 -9.43
N SER A 40 -6.94 0.40 -8.67
CA SER A 40 -7.15 0.73 -7.26
C SER A 40 -5.91 0.40 -6.42
N PHE A 41 -5.29 -0.75 -6.68
CA PHE A 41 -4.03 -1.15 -6.06
C PHE A 41 -2.94 -0.10 -6.30
N LEU A 42 -2.66 0.29 -7.55
CA LEU A 42 -1.63 1.28 -7.85
C LEU A 42 -1.92 2.64 -7.22
N LYS A 43 -3.18 3.06 -7.14
CA LYS A 43 -3.58 4.31 -6.47
C LYS A 43 -3.28 4.29 -4.97
N VAL A 44 -3.51 3.16 -4.32
CA VAL A 44 -3.15 2.98 -2.90
C VAL A 44 -1.63 2.98 -2.73
N ALA A 45 -0.89 2.30 -3.62
CA ALA A 45 0.57 2.31 -3.59
C ALA A 45 1.12 3.74 -3.70
N GLU A 46 0.55 4.55 -4.61
CA GLU A 46 0.91 5.96 -4.76
C GLU A 46 0.60 6.76 -3.51
N THR A 47 -0.59 6.59 -2.92
CA THR A 47 -0.99 7.30 -1.70
C THR A 47 -0.05 6.98 -0.53
N LEU A 48 0.39 5.73 -0.43
CA LEU A 48 1.29 5.25 0.63
C LEU A 48 2.78 5.38 0.27
N GLN A 49 3.11 5.86 -0.93
CA GLN A 49 4.48 6.01 -1.45
C GLN A 49 5.29 4.71 -1.36
N ILE A 50 4.69 3.60 -1.81
CA ILE A 50 5.33 2.28 -1.77
C ILE A 50 6.43 2.18 -2.83
N LYS A 51 7.69 2.13 -2.38
CA LYS A 51 8.86 1.96 -3.23
C LYS A 51 8.74 0.72 -4.13
N GLY A 52 9.09 0.87 -5.40
CA GLY A 52 9.00 -0.21 -6.41
C GLY A 52 7.63 -0.30 -7.10
N LEU A 53 6.60 0.34 -6.56
CA LEU A 53 5.28 0.48 -7.19
C LEU A 53 4.95 1.94 -7.55
N THR A 54 5.69 2.89 -7.01
CA THR A 54 5.54 4.32 -7.28
C THR A 54 6.78 4.90 -7.93
N ARG A 55 6.60 5.94 -8.74
CA ARG A 55 7.72 6.74 -9.24
C ARG A 55 8.31 7.55 -8.08
N ASP A 56 9.63 7.53 -7.92
CA ASP A 56 10.30 8.45 -7.02
C ASP A 56 10.06 9.88 -7.53
N LYS A 57 9.55 10.77 -6.67
CA LYS A 57 9.33 12.19 -7.00
C LYS A 57 10.61 13.04 -6.92
N ASN A 58 11.76 12.40 -6.76
CA ASN A 58 13.05 13.07 -6.72
C ASN A 58 13.72 12.96 -8.10
N GLU A 59 13.30 13.84 -9.00
CA GLU A 59 14.17 14.47 -10.01
C GLU A 59 14.42 15.92 -9.57
#